data_AF-A0A421EPA9-F1
#
_entry.id   AF-A0A421EPA9-F1
#
_cell.length_a   1.000
_cell.length_b   1.000
_cell.length_c   1.000
_cell.angle_alpha   90.00
_cell.angle_beta   90.00
_cell.angle_gamma   90.00
#
_symmetry.space_group_name_H-M   'P 1'
#
loop_
_entity.id
_entity.type
_entity.pdbx_description
1 polymer ?
#
loop_
_entity_poly.entity_id
_entity_poly.type
_entity_poly.pdbx_seq_one_letter_code
_entity_poly.pdbx_strand_id
1 'polypeptide(L)'
;MPKRHPIELNRAVPGGRVEIFAVRDEEYPDGWFYRFQYYHPETGELLRYDDAHDDDDLGWHHRHVRFGDDTAIEFHGLSAHVTRFLNEIATLTDTEETND
;
A
#
# COMPACT_ATOMS: atom_id res chain seq x y z
N MET A 1 7.37 -7.82 -27.04
CA MET A 1 6.73 -7.28 -25.82
C MET A 1 7.53 -6.05 -25.37
N PRO A 2 6.93 -4.85 -25.23
CA PRO A 2 7.65 -3.75 -24.60
C PRO A 2 8.06 -4.17 -23.17
N LYS A 3 9.27 -3.78 -22.74
CA LYS A 3 9.73 -4.03 -21.37
C LYS A 3 8.78 -3.33 -20.41
N ARG A 4 8.00 -4.10 -19.64
CA ARG A 4 7.18 -3.61 -18.54
C ARG A 4 8.13 -3.10 -17.46
N HIS A 5 8.37 -1.79 -17.41
CA HIS A 5 9.16 -1.19 -16.35
C HIS A 5 8.28 -1.02 -15.12
N PRO A 6 8.71 -1.54 -13.96
CA PRO A 6 7.97 -1.32 -12.73
C PRO A 6 8.03 0.15 -12.33
N ILE A 7 6.97 0.61 -11.68
CA ILE A 7 6.93 1.85 -10.93
C ILE A 7 7.48 1.52 -9.56
N GLU A 8 8.61 2.13 -9.21
CA GLU A 8 9.29 1.90 -7.95
C GLU A 8 9.64 3.23 -7.28
N LEU A 9 9.26 3.35 -6.01
CA LEU A 9 9.69 4.43 -5.13
C LEU A 9 10.06 3.82 -3.79
N ASN A 10 11.22 4.22 -3.28
CA ASN A 10 11.62 3.87 -1.92
C ASN A 10 12.18 5.12 -1.23
N ARG A 11 11.45 5.67 -0.26
CA ARG A 11 11.75 6.98 0.33
C ARG A 11 11.53 7.00 1.84
N ALA A 12 12.53 7.52 2.56
CA ALA A 12 12.37 7.87 3.97
C ALA A 12 11.45 9.09 4.10
N VAL A 13 10.55 9.04 5.09
CA VAL A 13 9.57 10.07 5.43
C VAL A 13 9.54 10.25 6.96
N PRO A 14 8.96 11.33 7.51
CA PRO A 14 8.67 11.39 8.94
C PRO A 14 7.90 10.13 9.40
N GLY A 15 8.27 9.58 10.56
CA GLY A 15 7.65 8.37 11.11
C GLY A 15 8.07 7.04 10.45
N GLY A 16 8.80 7.03 9.33
CA GLY A 16 9.25 5.77 8.75
C GLY A 16 9.74 5.82 7.30
N ARG A 17 9.35 4.82 6.52
CA ARG A 17 9.70 4.67 5.11
C ARG A 17 8.48 4.26 4.32
N VAL A 18 8.36 4.84 3.12
CA VAL A 18 7.36 4.49 2.12
C VAL A 18 8.03 3.76 0.97
N GLU A 19 7.48 2.60 0.64
CA GLU A 19 7.80 1.81 -0.54
C GLU A 19 6.55 1.71 -1.42
N ILE A 20 6.70 2.02 -2.72
CA ILE A 20 5.66 1.85 -3.72
C ILE A 20 6.26 1.00 -4.83
N PHE A 21 5.64 -0.14 -5.09
CA PHE A 21 5.94 -1.01 -6.20
C PHE A 21 4.65 -1.26 -6.99
N ALA A 22 4.70 -1.14 -8.32
CA ALA A 22 3.64 -1.61 -9.19
C ALA A 22 4.19 -2.00 -10.56
N VAL A 23 3.74 -3.12 -11.12
CA VAL A 23 4.12 -3.57 -12.46
C VAL A 23 2.89 -4.05 -13.21
N ARG A 24 2.86 -3.82 -14.53
CA ARG A 24 1.79 -4.38 -15.37
C ARG A 24 1.85 -5.90 -15.33
N ASP A 25 0.78 -6.52 -14.89
CA ASP A 25 0.62 -7.97 -14.91
C ASP A 25 -0.83 -8.32 -15.19
N GLU A 26 -1.07 -9.11 -16.24
CA GLU A 26 -2.42 -9.44 -16.71
C GLU A 26 -3.00 -10.66 -15.95
N GLU A 27 -2.19 -11.32 -15.12
CA GLU A 27 -2.64 -12.41 -14.24
C GLU A 27 -3.38 -11.88 -13.01
N TYR A 28 -3.21 -10.61 -12.68
CA TYR A 28 -3.83 -9.93 -11.55
C TYR A 28 -5.06 -9.12 -11.97
N PRO A 29 -6.02 -8.88 -11.07
CA PRO A 29 -7.14 -7.99 -11.35
C PRO A 29 -6.64 -6.60 -11.78
N ASP A 30 -7.37 -5.98 -12.70
CA ASP A 30 -7.09 -4.64 -13.22
C ASP A 30 -5.73 -4.46 -13.96
N GLY A 31 -5.01 -5.56 -14.19
CA GLY A 31 -3.81 -5.58 -15.01
C GLY A 31 -2.57 -5.00 -14.32
N TRP A 32 -2.51 -5.07 -12.99
CA TRP A 32 -1.39 -4.63 -12.15
C TRP A 32 -1.12 -5.66 -11.07
N PHE A 33 0.16 -5.87 -10.74
CA PHE A 33 0.57 -6.38 -9.44
C PHE A 33 1.19 -5.21 -8.67
N TYR A 34 0.73 -4.94 -7.45
CA TYR A 34 1.22 -3.81 -6.66
C TYR A 34 1.44 -4.13 -5.19
N ARG A 35 2.29 -3.30 -4.56
CA ARG A 35 2.51 -3.28 -3.12
C ARG A 35 2.93 -1.88 -2.70
N PHE A 36 2.13 -1.24 -1.85
CA PHE A 36 2.48 0.01 -1.20
C PHE A 36 2.62 -0.25 0.28
N GLN A 37 3.74 0.12 0.87
CA GLN A 37 4.05 -0.21 2.26
C GLN A 37 4.62 1.01 2.97
N TYR A 38 4.07 1.29 4.14
CA TYR A 38 4.58 2.26 5.10
C TYR A 38 4.97 1.51 6.36
N TYR A 39 6.21 1.70 6.78
CA TYR A 39 6.78 0.96 7.90
C TYR A 39 7.81 1.78 8.65
N HIS A 40 7.93 1.50 9.94
CA HIS A 40 9.04 2.01 10.74
C HIS A 40 10.19 0.98 10.69
N PRO A 41 11.45 1.39 10.45
CA PRO A 41 12.57 0.45 10.32
C PRO A 41 12.79 -0.47 11.53
N GLU A 42 12.47 0.00 12.73
CA GLU A 42 12.67 -0.76 13.96
C GLU A 42 11.45 -1.57 14.38
N THR A 43 10.25 -1.02 14.17
CA THR A 43 9.04 -1.62 14.72
C THR A 43 8.30 -2.43 13.67
N GLY A 44 8.54 -2.22 12.37
CA GLY A 44 7.98 -3.00 11.25
C GLY A 44 6.85 -2.29 10.48
N GLU A 45 6.05 -3.08 9.76
CA GLU A 45 4.91 -2.61 8.94
C GLU A 45 3.85 -1.86 9.77
N LEU A 46 3.38 -0.74 9.26
CA LEU A 46 2.32 0.09 9.87
C LEU A 46 1.05 0.07 9.01
N LEU A 47 1.23 0.18 7.69
CA LEU A 47 0.17 0.18 6.69
C LEU A 47 0.69 -0.48 5.41
N ARG A 48 -0.08 -1.38 4.81
CA ARG A 48 0.23 -1.96 3.50
C ARG A 48 -1.03 -2.11 2.65
N TYR A 49 -0.95 -1.71 1.39
CA TYR A 49 -1.95 -2.02 0.36
C TYR A 49 -1.31 -2.93 -0.68
N ASP A 50 -1.95 -4.04 -1.05
CA ASP A 50 -1.49 -4.92 -2.12
C ASP A 50 -2.62 -5.75 -2.71
N ASP A 51 -2.27 -6.51 -3.75
CA ASP A 51 -3.13 -7.47 -4.44
C ASP A 51 -2.48 -8.85 -4.59
N ALA A 52 -1.65 -9.26 -3.60
CA ALA A 52 -0.78 -10.41 -3.76
C ALA A 52 -1.53 -11.76 -3.89
N HIS A 53 -2.76 -11.85 -3.41
CA HIS A 53 -3.60 -13.04 -3.52
C HIS A 53 -5.09 -12.69 -3.37
N ASP A 54 -5.96 -13.56 -3.88
CA ASP A 54 -7.39 -13.53 -3.61
C ASP A 54 -7.66 -14.10 -2.22
N ASP A 55 -8.40 -13.36 -1.41
CA ASP A 55 -8.92 -13.79 -0.11
C ASP A 55 -10.44 -13.98 -0.20
N ASP A 56 -10.96 -15.04 0.41
CA ASP A 56 -12.38 -15.41 0.28
C ASP A 56 -13.33 -14.33 0.84
N ASP A 57 -12.89 -13.54 1.84
CA ASP A 57 -13.69 -12.50 2.48
C ASP A 57 -13.35 -11.09 1.96
N LEU A 58 -12.08 -10.83 1.64
CA LEU A 58 -11.58 -9.49 1.26
C LEU A 58 -11.43 -9.29 -0.26
N GLY A 59 -11.52 -10.36 -1.05
CA GLY A 59 -11.20 -10.36 -2.48
C GLY A 59 -9.71 -10.17 -2.72
N TRP A 60 -9.33 -9.54 -3.84
CA TRP A 60 -7.92 -9.36 -4.19
C TRP A 60 -7.24 -8.17 -3.52
N HIS A 61 -7.95 -7.05 -3.35
CA HIS A 61 -7.33 -5.81 -2.92
C HIS A 61 -7.38 -5.68 -1.41
N HIS A 62 -6.22 -5.78 -0.77
CA HIS A 62 -6.09 -5.80 0.67
C HIS A 62 -5.54 -4.49 1.20
N ARG A 63 -6.09 -4.05 2.33
CA ARG A 63 -5.53 -3.04 3.22
C ARG A 63 -5.19 -3.71 4.54
N HIS A 64 -3.90 -3.77 4.83
CA HIS A 64 -3.33 -4.26 6.08
C HIS A 64 -2.94 -3.10 6.98
N VAL A 65 -3.28 -3.19 8.26
CA VAL A 65 -2.86 -2.23 9.29
C VAL A 65 -2.27 -2.96 10.46
N ARG A 66 -1.26 -2.37 11.11
CA ARG A 66 -0.68 -2.98 12.31
C ARG A 66 -1.70 -3.18 13.43
N PHE A 67 -2.54 -2.19 13.65
CA PHE A 67 -3.49 -2.16 14.76
C PHE A 67 -4.91 -2.13 14.21
N GLY A 68 -5.51 -3.30 14.07
CA GLY A 68 -6.84 -3.48 13.50
C GLY A 68 -6.89 -4.73 12.64
N ASP A 69 -8.04 -4.93 12.00
CA ASP A 69 -8.25 -6.02 11.07
C ASP A 69 -7.89 -5.61 9.64
N ASP A 70 -7.45 -6.59 8.85
CA ASP A 70 -7.29 -6.44 7.42
C ASP A 70 -8.66 -6.21 6.77
N THR A 71 -8.69 -5.37 5.73
CA THR A 71 -9.93 -4.93 5.10
C THR A 71 -9.82 -4.95 3.59
N ALA A 72 -10.95 -5.21 2.91
CA ALA A 72 -11.06 -5.04 1.47
C ALA A 72 -10.92 -3.55 1.11
N ILE A 73 -10.26 -3.26 0.00
CA ILE A 73 -10.11 -1.89 -0.49
C ILE A 73 -10.49 -1.76 -1.96
N GLU A 74 -11.44 -0.89 -2.27
CA GLU A 74 -11.88 -0.71 -3.66
C GLU A 74 -10.79 -0.11 -4.56
N PHE A 75 -10.49 -0.81 -5.66
CA PHE A 75 -9.51 -0.38 -6.66
C PHE A 75 -10.15 0.51 -7.75
N HIS A 76 -9.73 1.78 -7.77
CA HIS A 76 -10.15 2.79 -8.75
C HIS A 76 -9.01 3.19 -9.70
N GLY A 77 -8.02 2.31 -9.84
CA GLY A 77 -6.79 2.56 -10.59
C GLY A 77 -5.62 3.03 -9.71
N LEU A 78 -4.41 2.82 -10.24
CA LEU A 78 -3.15 2.98 -9.51
C LEU A 78 -2.98 4.38 -8.89
N SER A 79 -3.29 5.44 -9.62
CA SER A 79 -3.14 6.82 -9.12
C SER A 79 -4.06 7.10 -7.93
N ALA A 80 -5.33 6.66 -7.99
CA ALA A 80 -6.28 6.84 -6.89
C ALA A 80 -5.85 6.03 -5.66
N HIS A 81 -5.34 4.83 -5.88
CA HIS A 81 -4.83 3.95 -4.83
C HIS A 81 -3.60 4.52 -4.12
N VAL A 82 -2.63 5.04 -4.87
CA VAL A 82 -1.45 5.73 -4.31
C VAL A 82 -1.87 6.98 -3.53
N THR A 83 -2.79 7.80 -4.06
CA THR A 83 -3.28 8.98 -3.35
C THR A 83 -3.97 8.61 -2.03
N ARG A 84 -4.83 7.58 -2.04
CA ARG A 84 -5.50 7.11 -0.83
C ARG A 84 -4.49 6.62 0.21
N PHE A 85 -3.52 5.81 -0.21
CA PHE A 85 -2.44 5.31 0.63
C PHE A 85 -1.63 6.44 1.29
N LEU A 86 -1.19 7.44 0.51
CA LEU A 86 -0.42 8.57 1.03
C LEU A 86 -1.23 9.46 2.00
N ASN A 87 -2.51 9.67 1.73
CA ASN A 87 -3.39 10.41 2.64
C ASN A 87 -3.60 9.67 3.98
N GLU A 88 -3.65 8.34 3.93
CA GLU A 88 -3.78 7.52 5.13
C GLU A 88 -2.50 7.55 5.98
N ILE A 89 -1.32 7.51 5.35
CA ILE A 89 -0.04 7.72 6.04
C ILE A 89 -0.04 9.07 6.77
N ALA A 90 -0.46 10.15 6.10
CA ALA A 90 -0.52 11.47 6.73
C ALA A 90 -1.44 11.49 7.96
N THR A 91 -2.58 10.79 7.88
CA THR A 91 -3.52 10.66 9.02
C THR A 91 -2.90 9.87 10.18
N LEU A 92 -2.16 8.80 9.88
CA LEU A 92 -1.46 8.00 10.88
C LEU A 92 -0.34 8.80 11.57
N THR A 93 0.46 9.55 10.81
CA THR A 93 1.54 10.37 11.37
C THR A 93 1.02 11.53 12.21
N ASP A 94 -0.07 12.18 11.80
CA ASP A 94 -0.70 13.26 12.59
C ASP A 94 -1.27 12.75 13.92
N THR A 95 -1.73 11.48 13.95
CA THR A 95 -2.26 10.84 15.16
C THR A 95 -1.15 10.43 16.14
N GLU A 96 0.05 10.09 15.64
CA GLU A 96 1.21 9.81 16.50
C GLU A 96 1.77 11.09 17.12
N GLU A 97 1.82 12.22 16.38
CA GLU A 97 2.32 13.51 16.91
C GLU A 97 1.40 14.17 17.95
N THR A 98 0.12 13.78 18.02
CA THR A 98 -0.86 14.39 18.95
C THR A 98 -1.03 13.62 20.26
N ASN A 99 -0.39 12.46 20.42
CA ASN A 99 -0.46 11.62 21.63
C ASN A 99 0.80 11.71 22.52
N ASP A 100 1.72 12.64 22.24
CA ASP A 100 2.93 12.95 23.03
C ASP A 100 2.79 14.27 23.82
#